data_AF-A0A372FS69-F1
#
_entry.id   AF-A0A372FS69-F1
#
_cell.length_a   1.000
_cell.length_b   1.000
_cell.length_c   1.000
_cell.angle_alpha   90.00
_cell.angle_beta   90.00
_cell.angle_gamma   90.00
#
_symmetry.space_group_name_H-M   'P 1'
#
loop_
_entity.id
_entity.type
_entity.pdbx_description
1 polymer ?
#
loop_
_entity_poly.entity_id
_entity_poly.type
_entity_poly.pdbx_seq_one_letter_code
_entity_poly.pdbx_strand_id
1 'polypeptide(L)'
;MTVLTAPRHPLIRQALADARTWCTGQTIDERPALVHAVRVAVTLTRHLPGVSPELVAATLLHDAPEFAPRELDLDAVLTARYGREVSRVIHALQVEHHALDQHNPPIITHDRPVLLTSTADKIVALASLVRRARASGAPDAFFAARPSLLRLLPHFHEFHQAAAGLLPAGMADELGHVLHLLDQATATARTEMRMRGPHR
;
A
#
# COMPACT_ATOMS: atom_id res chain seq x y z
N MET A 1 -16.76 -13.73 5.51
CA MET A 1 -16.09 -14.39 4.35
C MET A 1 -15.53 -13.31 3.46
N THR A 2 -14.33 -13.49 2.91
CA THR A 2 -13.70 -12.52 1.98
C THR A 2 -13.87 -12.97 0.54
N VAL A 3 -13.70 -12.07 -0.44
CA VAL A 3 -13.70 -12.41 -1.88
C VAL A 3 -12.57 -13.39 -2.28
N LEU A 4 -11.59 -13.57 -1.38
CA LEU A 4 -10.50 -14.53 -1.53
C LEU A 4 -10.84 -15.91 -0.94
N THR A 5 -12.06 -16.12 -0.43
CA THR A 5 -12.56 -17.44 -0.01
C THR A 5 -13.10 -18.19 -1.23
N ALA A 6 -13.01 -19.51 -1.25
CA ALA A 6 -13.57 -20.31 -2.35
C ALA A 6 -15.11 -20.34 -2.27
N PRO A 7 -15.82 -20.41 -3.41
CA PRO A 7 -15.30 -20.32 -4.79
C PRO A 7 -14.92 -18.88 -5.17
N ARG A 8 -13.74 -18.72 -5.78
CA ARG A 8 -13.22 -17.41 -6.20
C ARG A 8 -13.59 -17.11 -7.65
N HIS A 9 -13.76 -15.83 -7.97
CA HIS A 9 -13.82 -15.39 -9.36
C HIS A 9 -12.56 -15.83 -10.15
N PRO A 10 -12.68 -16.29 -11.42
CA PRO A 10 -11.53 -16.77 -12.20
C PRO A 10 -10.37 -15.78 -12.30
N LEU A 11 -10.69 -14.48 -12.48
CA LEU A 11 -9.71 -13.41 -12.58
C LEU A 11 -8.91 -13.23 -11.28
N ILE A 12 -9.58 -13.28 -10.12
CA ILE A 12 -8.94 -13.22 -8.79
C ILE A 12 -8.07 -14.47 -8.56
N ARG A 13 -8.52 -15.65 -8.99
CA ARG A 13 -7.74 -16.88 -8.90
C ARG A 13 -6.45 -16.79 -9.72
N GLN A 14 -6.53 -16.27 -10.94
CA GLN A 14 -5.37 -16.06 -11.81
C GLN A 14 -4.40 -15.05 -11.19
N ALA A 15 -4.91 -13.90 -10.74
CA ALA A 15 -4.10 -12.87 -10.09
C ALA A 15 -3.38 -13.40 -8.84
N LEU A 16 -4.04 -14.22 -8.03
CA LEU A 16 -3.41 -14.84 -6.86
C LEU A 16 -2.31 -15.85 -7.24
N ALA A 17 -2.46 -16.55 -8.37
CA ALA A 17 -1.44 -17.48 -8.87
C ALA A 17 -0.21 -16.73 -9.40
N ASP A 18 -0.43 -15.66 -10.16
CA ASP A 18 0.66 -14.80 -10.66
C ASP A 18 1.35 -14.08 -9.49
N ALA A 19 0.60 -13.49 -8.55
CA ALA A 19 1.15 -12.88 -7.34
C ALA A 19 1.98 -13.86 -6.51
N ARG A 20 1.53 -15.11 -6.35
CA ARG A 20 2.30 -16.14 -5.66
C ARG A 20 3.64 -16.41 -6.35
N THR A 21 3.61 -16.50 -7.68
CA THR A 21 4.81 -16.76 -8.48
C THR A 21 5.79 -15.60 -8.39
N TRP A 22 5.33 -14.38 -8.65
CA TRP A 22 6.17 -13.18 -8.69
C TRP A 22 6.68 -12.78 -7.31
N CYS A 23 5.88 -12.94 -6.25
CA CYS A 23 6.32 -12.66 -4.88
C CYS A 23 7.20 -13.76 -4.26
N THR A 24 7.52 -14.85 -4.97
CA THR A 24 8.31 -15.96 -4.40
C THR A 24 9.70 -15.49 -4.03
N GLY A 25 10.08 -15.65 -2.76
CA GLY A 25 11.36 -15.19 -2.23
C GLY A 25 11.45 -13.68 -1.98
N GLN A 26 10.42 -12.91 -2.35
CA GLN A 26 10.37 -11.46 -2.18
C GLN A 26 9.85 -11.07 -0.80
N THR A 27 10.35 -9.94 -0.28
CA THR A 27 9.92 -9.41 1.01
C THR A 27 9.59 -7.94 0.94
N ILE A 28 8.50 -7.55 1.62
CA ILE A 28 8.20 -6.17 1.98
C ILE A 28 8.32 -6.09 3.49
N ASP A 29 9.10 -5.13 3.98
CA ASP A 29 9.21 -4.89 5.42
C ASP A 29 9.61 -6.15 6.22
N GLU A 30 10.55 -6.95 5.67
CA GLU A 30 11.04 -8.23 6.23
C GLU A 30 9.95 -9.32 6.36
N ARG A 31 8.83 -9.17 5.65
CA ARG A 31 7.74 -10.17 5.58
C ARG A 31 7.51 -10.61 4.15
N PRO A 32 6.98 -11.83 3.91
CA PRO A 32 6.72 -12.28 2.55
C PRO A 32 5.78 -11.33 1.80
N ALA A 33 6.18 -10.87 0.61
CA ALA A 33 5.43 -9.87 -0.16
C ALA A 33 4.00 -10.33 -0.51
N LEU A 34 3.80 -11.63 -0.76
CA LEU A 34 2.46 -12.20 -1.01
C LEU A 34 1.48 -11.93 0.15
N VAL A 35 1.96 -11.94 1.40
CA VAL A 35 1.09 -11.67 2.56
C VAL A 35 0.63 -10.22 2.58
N HIS A 36 1.49 -9.28 2.15
CA HIS A 36 1.12 -7.88 1.99
C HIS A 36 0.02 -7.74 0.94
N ALA A 37 0.27 -8.17 -0.30
CA ALA A 37 -0.70 -8.08 -1.40
C ALA A 37 -2.08 -8.68 -1.05
N VAL A 38 -2.10 -9.86 -0.41
CA VAL A 38 -3.35 -10.50 0.04
C VAL A 38 -4.06 -9.65 1.11
N ARG A 39 -3.32 -9.08 2.07
CA ARG A 39 -3.91 -8.20 3.09
C ARG A 39 -4.49 -6.93 2.48
N VAL A 40 -3.81 -6.32 1.51
CA VAL A 40 -4.33 -5.14 0.81
C VAL A 40 -5.66 -5.46 0.12
N ALA A 41 -5.74 -6.57 -0.62
CA ALA A 41 -6.98 -7.00 -1.27
C ALA A 41 -8.12 -7.30 -0.26
N VAL A 42 -7.79 -7.91 0.89
CA VAL A 42 -8.77 -8.13 1.98
C VAL A 42 -9.24 -6.80 2.58
N THR A 43 -8.33 -5.86 2.84
CA THR A 43 -8.66 -4.53 3.36
C THR A 43 -9.59 -3.78 2.41
N LEU A 44 -9.29 -3.77 1.11
CA LEU A 44 -10.15 -3.17 0.08
C LEU A 44 -11.57 -3.76 0.12
N THR A 45 -11.66 -5.09 0.06
CA THR A 45 -12.94 -5.80 -0.08
C THR A 45 -13.79 -5.77 1.19
N ARG A 46 -13.16 -5.60 2.36
CA ARG A 46 -13.86 -5.35 3.63
C ARG A 46 -14.60 -4.01 3.61
N HIS A 47 -13.99 -2.98 3.03
CA HIS A 47 -14.57 -1.63 2.99
C HIS A 47 -15.45 -1.35 1.77
N LEU A 48 -15.30 -2.16 0.73
CA LEU A 48 -16.09 -2.06 -0.49
C LEU A 48 -16.71 -3.42 -0.86
N PRO A 49 -17.74 -3.88 -0.14
CA PRO A 49 -18.49 -5.07 -0.52
C PRO A 49 -19.05 -4.92 -1.93
N GLY A 50 -18.78 -5.89 -2.82
CA GLY A 50 -19.19 -5.82 -4.22
C GLY A 50 -18.22 -5.10 -5.17
N VAL A 51 -17.00 -4.80 -4.72
CA VAL A 51 -15.92 -4.34 -5.60
C VAL A 51 -15.70 -5.30 -6.78
N SER A 52 -15.39 -4.76 -7.96
CA SER A 52 -15.23 -5.56 -9.17
C SER A 52 -14.04 -6.53 -9.06
N PRO A 53 -14.11 -7.73 -9.66
CA PRO A 53 -13.00 -8.67 -9.68
C PRO A 53 -11.71 -8.10 -10.29
N GLU A 54 -11.83 -7.20 -11.26
CA GLU A 54 -10.71 -6.50 -11.90
C GLU A 54 -9.96 -5.64 -10.89
N LEU A 55 -10.67 -4.86 -10.07
CA LEU A 55 -10.01 -4.01 -9.07
C LEU A 55 -9.36 -4.86 -7.97
N VAL A 56 -9.99 -5.96 -7.55
CA VAL A 56 -9.36 -6.91 -6.61
C VAL A 56 -8.08 -7.51 -7.20
N ALA A 57 -8.07 -7.84 -8.49
CA ALA A 57 -6.87 -8.34 -9.15
C ALA A 57 -5.78 -7.28 -9.30
N ALA A 58 -6.14 -6.05 -9.68
CA ALA A 58 -5.22 -4.93 -9.70
C ALA A 58 -4.59 -4.71 -8.31
N THR A 59 -5.39 -4.80 -7.25
CA THR A 59 -4.90 -4.71 -5.87
C THR A 59 -3.99 -5.89 -5.48
N LEU A 60 -4.30 -7.12 -5.89
CA LEU A 60 -3.42 -8.27 -5.63
C LEU A 60 -2.07 -8.17 -6.35
N LEU A 61 -2.05 -7.46 -7.48
CA LEU A 61 -0.89 -7.32 -8.36
C LEU A 61 -0.27 -5.92 -8.30
N HIS A 62 -0.63 -5.07 -7.33
CA HIS A 62 -0.20 -3.67 -7.31
C HIS A 62 1.33 -3.53 -7.25
N ASP A 63 2.02 -4.41 -6.53
CA ASP A 63 3.49 -4.46 -6.45
C ASP A 63 4.14 -5.30 -7.57
N ALA A 64 3.37 -5.78 -8.56
CA ALA A 64 3.93 -6.58 -9.66
C ALA A 64 5.07 -5.87 -10.40
N PRO A 65 5.07 -4.55 -10.61
CA PRO A 65 6.21 -3.87 -11.24
C PRO A 65 7.54 -4.00 -10.50
N GLU A 66 7.50 -4.23 -9.18
CA GLU A 66 8.70 -4.45 -8.36
C GLU A 66 9.13 -5.93 -8.36
N PHE A 67 8.17 -6.87 -8.41
CA PHE A 67 8.44 -8.30 -8.15
C PHE A 67 8.36 -9.21 -9.37
N ALA A 68 7.74 -8.78 -10.47
CA ALA A 68 7.69 -9.58 -11.69
C ALA A 68 9.11 -9.78 -12.27
N PRO A 69 9.38 -10.91 -12.96
CA PRO A 69 10.64 -11.12 -13.66
C PRO A 69 10.96 -9.96 -14.61
N ARG A 70 12.21 -9.48 -14.63
CA ARG A 70 12.60 -8.29 -15.40
C ARG A 70 12.49 -8.48 -16.91
N GLU A 71 12.59 -9.72 -17.38
CA GLU A 71 12.48 -10.09 -18.79
C GLU A 71 11.02 -10.16 -19.26
N LEU A 72 10.06 -10.07 -18.32
CA LEU A 72 8.64 -10.10 -18.63
C LEU A 72 8.19 -8.73 -19.15
N ASP A 73 7.56 -8.71 -20.32
CA ASP A 73 6.77 -7.55 -20.74
C ASP A 73 5.50 -7.45 -19.87
N LEU A 74 5.64 -6.80 -18.72
CA LEU A 74 4.61 -6.77 -17.69
C LEU A 74 3.34 -6.09 -18.20
N ASP A 75 3.43 -4.98 -18.94
CA ASP A 75 2.25 -4.27 -19.44
C ASP A 75 1.47 -5.11 -20.46
N ALA A 76 2.17 -5.79 -21.38
CA ALA A 76 1.53 -6.70 -22.32
C ALA A 76 0.86 -7.88 -21.60
N VAL A 77 1.52 -8.47 -20.60
CA VAL A 77 0.97 -9.57 -19.81
C VAL A 77 -0.24 -9.13 -19.01
N LEU A 78 -0.18 -7.99 -18.34
CA LEU A 78 -1.27 -7.46 -17.53
C LEU A 78 -2.49 -7.14 -18.42
N THR A 79 -2.25 -6.45 -19.54
CA THR A 79 -3.31 -6.10 -20.49
C THR A 79 -3.96 -7.34 -21.10
N ALA A 80 -3.18 -8.35 -21.51
CA ALA A 80 -3.70 -9.55 -22.15
C ALA A 80 -4.48 -10.46 -21.19
N ARG A 81 -4.04 -10.57 -19.92
CA ARG A 81 -4.64 -11.51 -18.95
C ARG A 81 -5.75 -10.90 -18.09
N TYR A 82 -5.66 -9.61 -17.80
CA TYR A 82 -6.54 -8.94 -16.84
C TYR A 82 -7.29 -7.74 -17.43
N GLY A 83 -6.94 -7.33 -18.65
CA GLY A 83 -7.54 -6.20 -19.32
C GLY A 83 -6.80 -4.88 -19.05
N ARG A 84 -7.07 -3.91 -19.93
CA ARG A 84 -6.39 -2.60 -19.93
C ARG A 84 -6.59 -1.82 -18.63
N GLU A 85 -7.75 -1.92 -18.01
CA GLU A 85 -8.04 -1.19 -16.77
C GLU A 85 -7.17 -1.66 -15.60
N VAL A 86 -6.91 -2.97 -15.49
CA VAL A 86 -6.01 -3.52 -14.47
C VAL A 86 -4.58 -3.02 -14.68
N SER A 87 -4.08 -3.07 -15.92
CA SER A 87 -2.73 -2.54 -16.24
C SER A 87 -2.62 -1.05 -15.91
N ARG A 88 -3.63 -0.26 -16.27
CA ARG A 88 -3.69 1.19 -16.00
C ARG A 88 -3.63 1.50 -14.50
N VAL A 89 -4.38 0.78 -13.67
CA VAL A 89 -4.37 0.97 -12.22
C VAL A 89 -3.00 0.61 -11.62
N ILE A 90 -2.42 -0.52 -12.03
CA ILE A 90 -1.09 -0.95 -11.54
C ILE A 90 -0.02 0.07 -11.93
N HIS A 91 -0.02 0.55 -13.18
CA HIS A 91 0.92 1.58 -13.62
C HIS A 91 0.76 2.90 -12.84
N ALA A 92 -0.48 3.33 -12.57
CA ALA A 92 -0.72 4.52 -11.78
C ALA A 92 -0.20 4.38 -10.33
N LEU A 93 -0.37 3.20 -9.72
CA LEU A 93 0.18 2.90 -8.39
C LEU A 93 1.72 2.86 -8.39
N GLN A 94 2.33 2.31 -9.44
CA GLN A 94 3.78 2.35 -9.62
C GLN A 94 4.31 3.79 -9.68
N VAL A 95 3.66 4.66 -10.46
CA VAL A 95 4.01 6.08 -10.53
C VAL A 95 3.89 6.74 -9.17
N GLU A 96 2.83 6.43 -8.41
CA GLU A 96 2.65 6.93 -7.05
C GLU A 96 3.78 6.46 -6.12
N HIS A 97 4.11 5.16 -6.11
CA HIS A 97 5.18 4.60 -5.28
C HIS A 97 6.53 5.25 -5.59
N HIS A 98 6.88 5.41 -6.87
CA HIS A 98 8.10 6.12 -7.27
C HIS A 98 8.09 7.59 -6.85
N ALA A 99 6.92 8.23 -6.83
CA ALA A 99 6.83 9.63 -6.43
C ALA A 99 7.11 9.83 -4.94
N LEU A 100 6.86 8.83 -4.08
CA LEU A 100 7.16 8.89 -2.64
C LEU A 100 8.65 9.05 -2.32
N ASP A 101 9.55 8.76 -3.27
CA ASP A 101 10.98 9.02 -3.13
C ASP A 101 11.36 10.49 -3.40
N GLN A 102 10.45 11.28 -3.96
CA GLN A 102 10.63 12.70 -4.25
C GLN A 102 10.47 13.56 -3.00
N HIS A 103 10.94 14.81 -3.06
CA HIS A 103 10.84 15.72 -1.92
C HIS A 103 9.39 16.12 -1.60
N ASN A 104 8.60 16.39 -2.64
CA ASN A 104 7.19 16.79 -2.54
C ASN A 104 6.33 15.90 -3.45
N PRO A 105 6.04 14.66 -3.04
CA PRO A 105 5.19 13.76 -3.81
C PRO A 105 3.81 14.37 -4.08
N PRO A 106 3.30 14.32 -5.32
CA PRO A 106 1.95 14.77 -5.62
C PRO A 106 0.90 13.88 -4.96
N ILE A 107 -0.23 14.47 -4.56
CA ILE A 107 -1.40 13.76 -4.06
C ILE A 107 -2.43 13.66 -5.17
N ILE A 108 -2.75 12.43 -5.58
CA ILE A 108 -3.68 12.14 -6.68
C ILE A 108 -4.93 11.49 -6.10
N THR A 109 -6.08 12.17 -6.20
CA THR A 109 -7.36 11.69 -5.64
C THR A 109 -8.51 11.59 -6.66
N HIS A 110 -8.30 12.06 -7.89
CA HIS A 110 -9.34 12.09 -8.92
C HIS A 110 -9.61 10.71 -9.56
N ASP A 111 -8.67 9.78 -9.46
CA ASP A 111 -8.78 8.44 -10.01
C ASP A 111 -9.26 7.45 -8.92
N ARG A 112 -10.56 7.17 -8.92
CA ARG A 112 -11.21 6.41 -7.84
C ARG A 112 -10.64 4.99 -7.65
N PRO A 113 -10.47 4.15 -8.70
CA PRO A 113 -9.83 2.83 -8.55
C PRO A 113 -8.43 2.89 -7.93
N VAL A 114 -7.61 3.85 -8.35
CA VAL A 114 -6.24 4.04 -7.83
C VAL A 114 -6.30 4.51 -6.38
N LEU A 115 -7.13 5.52 -6.08
CA LEU A 115 -7.32 6.06 -4.73
C LEU A 115 -7.72 4.96 -3.73
N LEU A 116 -8.66 4.09 -4.11
CA LEU A 116 -9.11 2.98 -3.26
C LEU A 116 -7.98 1.97 -3.02
N THR A 117 -7.26 1.56 -4.07
CA THR A 117 -6.18 0.58 -3.94
C THR A 117 -5.01 1.15 -3.13
N SER A 118 -4.59 2.38 -3.43
CA SER A 118 -3.53 3.09 -2.70
C SER A 118 -3.88 3.27 -1.23
N THR A 119 -5.12 3.64 -0.92
CA THR A 119 -5.57 3.77 0.49
C THR A 119 -5.50 2.42 1.21
N ALA A 120 -5.92 1.33 0.58
CA ALA A 120 -5.86 -0.01 1.17
C ALA A 120 -4.40 -0.42 1.44
N ASP A 121 -3.49 -0.10 0.51
CA ASP A 121 -2.06 -0.37 0.63
C ASP A 121 -1.47 0.39 1.82
N LYS A 122 -1.68 1.71 1.88
CA LYS A 122 -1.23 2.56 2.98
C LYS A 122 -1.74 2.08 4.34
N ILE A 123 -3.02 1.70 4.46
CA ILE A 123 -3.57 1.13 5.70
C ILE A 123 -2.75 -0.09 6.14
N VAL A 124 -2.49 -1.03 5.23
CA VAL A 124 -1.79 -2.29 5.55
C VAL A 124 -0.31 -2.03 5.87
N ALA A 125 0.38 -1.24 5.06
CA ALA A 125 1.79 -0.90 5.21
C ALA A 125 2.03 -0.16 6.54
N LEU A 126 1.29 0.92 6.79
CA LEU A 126 1.46 1.73 8.01
C LEU A 126 1.07 0.96 9.27
N ALA A 127 0.00 0.16 9.24
CA ALA A 127 -0.36 -0.70 10.37
C ALA A 127 0.71 -1.78 10.62
N SER A 128 1.39 -2.25 9.58
CA SER A 128 2.52 -3.18 9.71
C SER A 128 3.70 -2.55 10.43
N LEU A 129 4.05 -1.31 10.08
CA LEU A 129 5.11 -0.55 10.74
C LEU A 129 4.81 -0.34 12.23
N VAL A 130 3.59 0.07 12.58
CA VAL A 130 3.18 0.23 13.99
C VAL A 130 3.31 -1.09 14.77
N ARG A 131 2.83 -2.21 14.22
CA ARG A 131 2.94 -3.52 14.87
C ARG A 131 4.40 -3.94 15.06
N ARG A 132 5.26 -3.72 14.07
CA ARG A 132 6.69 -4.09 14.14
C ARG A 132 7.44 -3.23 15.15
N ALA A 133 7.17 -1.93 15.19
CA ALA A 133 7.74 -1.04 16.18
C ALA A 133 7.36 -1.48 17.61
N ARG A 134 6.12 -1.93 17.83
CA ARG A 134 5.70 -2.49 19.13
C ARG A 134 6.41 -3.82 19.43
N ALA A 135 6.50 -4.70 18.44
CA ALA A 135 7.12 -6.01 18.60
C ALA A 135 8.64 -5.96 18.79
N SER A 136 9.31 -4.88 18.38
CA SER A 136 10.75 -4.72 18.60
C SER A 136 11.13 -4.46 20.06
N GLY A 137 10.17 -4.07 20.91
CA GLY A 137 10.42 -3.63 22.29
C GLY A 137 11.09 -2.26 22.40
N ALA A 138 11.47 -1.64 21.28
CA ALA A 138 12.07 -0.31 21.21
C ALA A 138 11.49 0.48 20.01
N PRO A 139 10.25 0.99 20.12
CA PRO A 139 9.58 1.73 19.04
C PRO A 139 10.36 2.96 18.56
N ASP A 140 10.95 3.72 19.49
CA ASP A 140 11.71 4.93 19.15
C ASP A 140 12.93 4.61 18.30
N ALA A 141 13.73 3.62 18.69
CA ALA A 141 14.88 3.16 17.92
C ALA A 141 14.46 2.59 16.56
N PHE A 142 13.32 1.88 16.51
CA PHE A 142 12.77 1.37 15.26
C PHE A 142 12.47 2.49 14.27
N PHE A 143 11.85 3.58 14.70
CA PHE A 143 11.52 4.69 13.82
C PHE A 143 12.69 5.65 13.55
N ALA A 144 13.60 5.83 14.51
CA ALA A 144 14.83 6.61 14.30
C ALA A 144 15.70 6.03 13.17
N ALA A 145 15.70 4.70 13.00
CA ALA A 145 16.35 4.02 11.89
C ALA A 145 15.65 4.19 10.52
N ARG A 146 14.51 4.90 10.45
CA ARG A 146 13.66 5.04 9.26
C ARG A 146 13.36 6.51 8.94
N PRO A 147 14.37 7.35 8.68
CA PRO A 147 14.18 8.79 8.46
C PRO A 147 13.29 9.10 7.26
N SER A 148 13.34 8.32 6.17
CA SER A 148 12.48 8.51 5.00
C SER A 148 10.99 8.39 5.35
N LEU A 149 10.62 7.43 6.18
CA LEU A 149 9.25 7.28 6.67
C LEU A 149 8.82 8.51 7.49
N LEU A 150 9.68 8.98 8.39
CA LEU A 150 9.39 10.16 9.22
C LEU A 150 9.17 11.43 8.38
N ARG A 151 9.89 11.57 7.26
CA ARG A 151 9.68 12.66 6.30
C ARG A 151 8.35 12.55 5.53
N LEU A 152 7.85 11.33 5.29
CA LEU A 152 6.60 11.09 4.57
C LEU A 152 5.34 11.21 5.44
N LEU A 153 5.47 11.25 6.77
CA LEU A 153 4.31 11.37 7.66
C LEU A 153 3.40 12.58 7.35
N PRO A 154 3.92 13.80 7.11
CA PRO A 154 3.08 14.92 6.69
C PRO A 154 2.32 14.64 5.40
N HIS A 155 2.99 14.03 4.41
CA HIS A 155 2.35 13.67 3.15
C HIS A 155 1.20 12.67 3.34
N PHE A 156 1.34 11.67 4.22
CA PHE A 156 0.24 10.73 4.48
C PHE A 156 -0.97 11.39 5.18
N HIS A 157 -0.74 12.39 6.04
CA HIS A 157 -1.80 13.20 6.62
C HIS A 157 -2.51 14.07 5.57
N GLU A 158 -1.74 14.73 4.71
CA GLU A 158 -2.29 15.51 3.59
C GLU A 158 -3.08 14.63 2.62
N PHE A 159 -2.57 13.43 2.31
CA PHE A 159 -3.30 12.45 1.51
C PHE A 159 -4.63 12.06 2.16
N HIS A 160 -4.63 11.76 3.47
CA HIS A 160 -5.85 11.42 4.20
C HIS A 160 -6.88 12.54 4.16
N GLN A 161 -6.44 13.80 4.34
CA GLN A 161 -7.32 14.96 4.23
C GLN A 161 -7.86 15.17 2.81
N ALA A 162 -7.01 15.06 1.79
CA ALA A 162 -7.42 15.23 0.39
C ALA A 162 -8.35 14.12 -0.09
N ALA A 163 -8.22 12.91 0.47
CA ALA A 163 -9.09 11.77 0.19
C ALA A 163 -10.39 11.79 1.01
N ALA A 164 -10.52 12.70 1.99
CA ALA A 164 -11.70 12.81 2.84
C ALA A 164 -12.94 13.11 1.99
N GLY A 165 -14.03 12.37 2.24
CA GLY A 165 -15.27 12.48 1.46
C GLY A 165 -15.25 11.76 0.10
N LEU A 166 -14.10 11.29 -0.38
CA LEU A 166 -13.98 10.50 -1.62
C LEU A 166 -13.95 8.99 -1.35
N LEU A 167 -13.49 8.61 -0.15
CA LEU A 167 -13.40 7.22 0.33
C LEU A 167 -14.70 6.76 1.02
N PRO A 168 -14.97 5.44 1.06
CA PRO A 168 -15.92 4.88 2.02
C PRO A 168 -15.56 5.30 3.45
N ALA A 169 -16.54 5.72 4.25
CA ALA A 169 -16.31 6.29 5.59
C ALA A 169 -15.43 5.38 6.47
N GLY A 170 -15.75 4.09 6.56
CA GLY A 170 -14.96 3.14 7.36
C GLY A 170 -13.51 2.99 6.90
N MET A 171 -13.23 3.21 5.61
CA MET A 171 -11.87 3.17 5.07
C MET A 171 -11.07 4.43 5.44
N ALA A 172 -11.72 5.59 5.34
CA ALA A 172 -11.14 6.86 5.78
C ALA A 172 -10.87 6.86 7.29
N ASP A 173 -11.78 6.31 8.09
CA ASP A 173 -11.64 6.17 9.54
C ASP A 173 -10.49 5.23 9.91
N GLU A 174 -10.34 4.10 9.22
CA GLU A 174 -9.24 3.17 9.48
C GLU A 174 -7.88 3.77 9.13
N LEU A 175 -7.76 4.48 7.99
CA LEU A 175 -6.53 5.21 7.66
C LEU A 175 -6.21 6.26 8.73
N GLY A 176 -7.20 7.06 9.12
CA GLY A 176 -7.04 8.07 10.18
C GLY A 176 -6.59 7.46 11.52
N HIS A 177 -7.18 6.31 11.90
CA HIS A 177 -6.78 5.59 13.11
C HIS A 177 -5.32 5.10 13.04
N VAL A 178 -4.91 4.51 11.92
CA VAL A 178 -3.53 4.04 11.73
C VAL A 178 -2.54 5.20 11.75
N LEU A 179 -2.86 6.34 11.14
CA LEU A 179 -2.03 7.54 11.18
C LEU A 179 -1.90 8.08 12.61
N HIS A 180 -2.98 8.12 13.38
CA HIS A 180 -2.93 8.51 14.79
C HIS A 180 -2.00 7.60 15.62
N LEU A 181 -2.09 6.29 15.45
CA LEU A 181 -1.18 5.35 16.12
C LEU A 181 0.28 5.55 15.72
N LEU A 182 0.51 5.89 14.45
CA LEU A 182 1.84 6.14 13.92
C LEU A 182 2.43 7.45 14.47
N ASP A 183 1.63 8.51 14.60
CA ASP A 183 2.05 9.76 15.25
C ASP A 183 2.47 9.51 16.71
N GLN A 184 1.66 8.75 17.46
CA GLN A 184 1.99 8.38 18.83
C GLN A 184 3.31 7.61 18.91
N ALA A 185 3.51 6.64 18.01
CA ALA A 185 4.69 5.80 18.01
C ALA A 185 5.96 6.50 17.48
N THR A 186 5.83 7.66 16.82
CA THR A 186 6.95 8.39 16.22
C THR A 186 7.26 9.72 16.91
N ALA A 187 6.49 10.12 17.93
CA ALA A 187 6.59 11.44 18.57
C ALA A 187 8.01 11.77 19.06
N THR A 188 8.65 10.84 19.79
CA THR A 188 10.03 11.01 20.30
C THR A 188 11.03 11.08 19.16
N ALA A 189 11.01 10.10 18.24
CA ALA A 189 11.94 10.04 17.10
C ALA A 189 11.86 11.28 16.20
N ARG A 190 10.65 11.84 16.01
CA ARG A 190 10.45 13.10 15.26
C ARG A 190 11.02 14.32 15.98
N THR A 191 10.92 14.35 17.30
CA THR A 191 11.48 15.43 18.13
C THR A 191 13.00 15.43 18.01
N GLU A 192 13.62 14.25 18.12
CA GLU A 192 15.06 14.09 17.96
C GLU A 192 15.53 14.45 16.54
N MET A 193 14.80 14.05 15.50
CA MET A 193 15.12 14.38 14.11
C MET A 193 15.09 15.90 13.87
N ARG A 194 14.13 16.62 14.47
CA ARG A 194 14.07 18.10 14.39
C ARG A 194 15.23 18.77 15.13
N MET A 195 15.63 18.23 16.28
CA MET A 195 16.72 18.77 17.10
C MET A 195 18.10 18.56 16.46
N ARG A 196 18.30 17.51 15.65
CA ARG A 196 19.57 17.26 14.97
C ARG A 196 19.84 18.19 13.78
N GLY A 197 18.83 18.89 13.27
CA GLY A 197 18.94 19.80 12.13
C GLY A 197 19.44 19.11 10.84
N PRO A 198 19.31 19.73 9.66
CA PRO A 198 19.97 19.24 8.47
C PRO A 198 21.47 19.53 8.60
N HIS A 199 22.25 18.56 9.08
CA HIS A 199 23.69 18.60 8.85
C HIS A 199 23.94 18.50 7.34
N ARG A 200 24.47 19.60 6.80
CA ARG A 200 25.03 19.73 5.46
C ARG A 200 26.11 18.69 5.20
#